data_AF-A0A8W8JC86-F1
#
_entry.id   AF-A0A8W8JC86-F1
#
_cell.length_a   1.000
_cell.length_b   1.000
_cell.length_c   1.000
_cell.angle_alpha   90.00
_cell.angle_beta   90.00
_cell.angle_gamma   90.00
#
_symmetry.space_group_name_H-M   'P 1'
#
loop_
_entity.id
_entity.type
_entity.pdbx_description
1 polymer ?
#
loop_
_entity_poly.entity_id
_entity_poly.type
_entity_poly.pdbx_seq_one_letter_code
_entity_poly.pdbx_strand_id
1 'polypeptide(L)'
;MLEKVTQTAHKILRTTYSRFYTSGRPSLSDRWQTDKNIIMNTFARRKVISDRYGITDKSDDCPITHVSMNPPRKFHVPRVDNEIFLQKYTRAIIDHQYMTLLELPTVYSPLRVDVDVEKMDSSVVDVVTEKLIEQIMSLYAEESLKYLVNPTSPKTQGLLTAYVMQRRKNYMVDSETKEGLHAIFPDVVFPSNLHNSLFHIPIAEVVENMTPGEGKFKILVDQIGKNPWFMLGSQKHCDLYPYTVEYVWKYGEKLMPFTLNMNSESEVFHWVSKFSIRHKEPSEYCVEASDDLKNEILSIEESGEEELNVLNASKSKASSQFQSYVKSDYGKLWRQQKFCDKTMNKLIIDLGNLLDLYDVEISDTYKSWSSIGFALKILCESCDECENEFKELWFSFSEKSPKFNPSECEKTWNSLDSSKGDVLFAKRILLKYANECDISAKYKTFLTHL
;
A
#
# COMPACT_ATOMS: atom_id res chain seq x y z
N MET A 1 -37.40 -15.52 -23.31
CA MET A 1 -36.59 -14.27 -23.28
C MET A 1 -35.13 -14.52 -22.90
N LEU A 2 -34.80 -15.63 -22.21
CA LEU A 2 -33.42 -16.13 -22.05
C LEU A 2 -32.85 -16.91 -23.26
N GLU A 3 -33.65 -17.17 -24.31
CA GLU A 3 -33.18 -17.82 -25.55
C GLU A 3 -32.85 -16.83 -26.69
N LYS A 4 -32.96 -15.52 -26.46
CA LYS A 4 -32.61 -14.48 -27.47
C LYS A 4 -31.27 -13.78 -27.22
N VAL A 5 -30.52 -14.18 -26.20
CA VAL A 5 -29.16 -13.65 -25.93
C VAL A 5 -28.07 -14.54 -26.55
N THR A 6 -28.40 -15.76 -26.98
CA THR A 6 -27.44 -16.78 -27.42
C THR A 6 -27.17 -16.83 -28.93
N GLN A 7 -27.68 -15.89 -29.73
CA GLN A 7 -27.46 -15.88 -31.19
C GLN A 7 -26.50 -14.80 -31.70
N THR A 8 -26.06 -13.84 -30.87
CA THR A 8 -25.08 -12.82 -31.28
C THR A 8 -23.63 -13.24 -30.99
N ALA A 9 -23.39 -14.16 -30.04
CA ALA A 9 -22.04 -14.58 -29.65
C ALA A 9 -21.37 -15.59 -30.61
N HIS A 10 -22.14 -16.34 -31.40
CA HIS A 10 -21.60 -17.36 -32.32
C HIS A 10 -21.24 -16.85 -33.73
N LYS A 11 -21.53 -15.59 -34.07
CA LYS A 11 -21.24 -15.05 -35.41
C LYS A 11 -19.85 -14.41 -35.54
N ILE A 12 -19.19 -14.08 -34.42
CA ILE A 12 -17.86 -13.44 -34.41
C ILE A 12 -16.72 -14.47 -34.32
N LEU A 13 -17.00 -15.69 -33.84
CA LEU A 13 -15.98 -16.73 -33.55
C LEU A 13 -15.55 -17.60 -34.75
N ARG A 14 -16.05 -17.37 -35.97
CA ARG A 14 -15.73 -18.22 -37.13
C ARG A 14 -14.74 -17.67 -38.15
N THR A 15 -14.21 -16.45 -38.00
CA THR A 15 -13.44 -15.85 -39.10
C THR A 15 -11.96 -15.57 -38.87
N THR A 16 -11.36 -15.84 -37.70
CA THR A 16 -9.92 -15.61 -37.62
C THR A 16 -9.15 -16.50 -36.63
N TYR A 17 -8.35 -17.37 -37.25
CA TYR A 17 -7.05 -17.91 -36.84
C TYR A 17 -6.97 -19.41 -36.60
N SER A 18 -6.69 -20.10 -37.71
CA SER A 18 -5.87 -21.31 -37.80
C SER A 18 -4.37 -20.90 -37.79
N ARG A 19 -3.52 -21.81 -37.27
CA ARG A 19 -2.02 -21.87 -37.31
C ARG A 19 -1.31 -21.22 -36.11
N PHE A 20 -0.39 -21.84 -35.35
CA PHE A 20 0.30 -23.14 -35.34
C PHE A 20 0.61 -23.50 -33.88
N TYR A 21 0.45 -24.78 -33.50
CA TYR A 21 1.06 -25.35 -32.29
C TYR A 21 2.31 -26.12 -32.69
N THR A 22 3.45 -25.78 -32.10
CA THR A 22 4.55 -26.74 -31.91
C THR A 22 4.75 -26.96 -30.42
N SER A 23 4.99 -28.22 -30.11
CA SER A 23 4.98 -28.88 -28.80
C SER A 23 5.99 -28.31 -27.79
N GLY A 24 5.48 -28.07 -26.58
CA GLY A 24 6.22 -27.66 -25.39
C GLY A 24 5.30 -26.79 -24.54
N ARG A 25 4.45 -27.41 -23.70
CA ARG A 25 3.55 -26.67 -22.81
C ARG A 25 4.41 -25.93 -21.77
N PRO A 26 4.45 -24.59 -21.76
CA PRO A 26 5.17 -23.86 -20.72
C PRO A 26 4.53 -24.12 -19.36
N SER A 27 5.32 -23.94 -18.30
CA SER A 27 4.82 -24.01 -16.92
C SER A 27 3.71 -22.97 -16.70
N LEU A 28 2.85 -23.17 -15.70
CA LEU A 28 1.73 -22.24 -15.45
C LEU A 28 2.22 -20.81 -15.27
N SER A 29 3.34 -20.58 -14.56
CA SER A 29 3.97 -19.26 -14.39
C SER A 29 4.29 -18.56 -15.71
N ASP A 30 4.70 -19.31 -16.74
CA ASP A 30 5.07 -18.75 -18.05
C ASP A 30 3.83 -18.45 -18.92
N ARG A 31 2.71 -19.14 -18.69
CA ARG A 31 1.47 -18.93 -19.47
C ARG A 31 0.70 -17.69 -19.04
N TRP A 32 0.77 -17.31 -17.76
CA TRP A 32 0.25 -16.02 -17.27
C TRP A 32 0.85 -14.81 -17.99
N GLN A 33 2.06 -14.97 -18.56
CA GLN A 33 2.88 -13.87 -19.07
C GLN A 33 2.68 -13.58 -20.57
N THR A 34 1.92 -14.40 -21.31
CA THR A 34 1.90 -14.32 -22.80
C THR A 34 0.51 -14.26 -23.46
N ASP A 35 -0.60 -14.48 -22.74
CA ASP A 35 -1.92 -14.58 -23.37
C ASP A 35 -2.70 -13.24 -23.42
N LYS A 36 -2.78 -12.66 -24.62
CA LYS A 36 -3.53 -11.42 -24.91
C LYS A 36 -5.05 -11.54 -24.71
N ASN A 37 -5.61 -12.76 -24.68
CA ASN A 37 -7.05 -12.95 -24.47
C ASN A 37 -7.47 -12.73 -23.02
N ILE A 38 -6.54 -12.81 -22.06
CA ILE A 38 -6.77 -12.52 -20.65
C ILE A 38 -7.03 -11.01 -20.46
N ILE A 39 -6.24 -10.15 -21.12
CA ILE A 39 -6.33 -8.69 -21.04
C ILE A 39 -7.70 -8.18 -21.55
N MET A 40 -8.19 -8.73 -22.66
CA MET A 40 -9.43 -8.25 -23.32
C MET A 40 -10.73 -8.70 -22.64
N ASN A 41 -10.75 -9.82 -21.91
CA ASN A 41 -11.96 -10.28 -21.21
C ASN A 41 -12.28 -9.48 -19.92
N THR A 42 -11.35 -8.63 -19.48
CA THR A 42 -11.39 -7.90 -18.20
C THR A 42 -12.38 -6.73 -18.17
N PHE A 43 -12.60 -6.06 -19.30
CA PHE A 43 -13.43 -4.85 -19.34
C PHE A 43 -14.94 -5.12 -19.24
N ALA A 44 -15.39 -6.34 -19.55
CA ALA A 44 -16.80 -6.64 -19.74
C ALA A 44 -17.57 -7.13 -18.49
N ARG A 45 -16.93 -7.34 -17.32
CA ARG A 45 -17.59 -8.02 -16.18
C ARG A 45 -17.32 -7.39 -14.80
N ARG A 46 -17.60 -6.09 -14.65
CA ARG A 46 -17.46 -5.32 -13.39
C ARG A 46 -18.36 -5.76 -12.21
N LYS A 47 -19.36 -6.63 -12.45
CA LYS A 47 -20.35 -7.07 -11.45
C LYS A 47 -20.38 -8.58 -11.20
N VAL A 48 -19.61 -9.38 -11.96
CA VAL A 48 -19.77 -10.85 -11.97
C VAL A 48 -18.80 -11.57 -11.04
N ILE A 49 -17.65 -10.96 -10.69
CA ILE A 49 -16.61 -11.64 -9.91
C ILE A 49 -17.00 -11.75 -8.42
N SER A 50 -17.54 -10.70 -7.80
CA SER A 50 -18.00 -10.73 -6.39
C SER A 50 -19.09 -11.78 -6.17
N ASP A 51 -20.08 -11.82 -7.06
CA ASP A 51 -21.28 -12.64 -6.90
C ASP A 51 -20.99 -14.12 -7.24
N ARG A 52 -20.13 -14.37 -8.23
CA ARG A 52 -19.77 -15.74 -8.66
C ARG A 52 -18.92 -16.48 -7.63
N TYR A 53 -18.07 -15.76 -6.89
CA TYR A 53 -17.18 -16.34 -5.90
C TYR A 53 -17.57 -15.93 -4.47
N GLY A 54 -18.81 -15.45 -4.27
CA GLY A 54 -19.36 -15.09 -2.96
C GLY A 54 -18.42 -14.26 -2.09
N ILE A 55 -17.71 -13.30 -2.69
CA ILE A 55 -16.94 -12.27 -1.99
C ILE A 55 -17.90 -11.10 -1.82
N THR A 56 -18.47 -10.97 -0.63
CA THR A 56 -19.49 -9.95 -0.34
C THR A 56 -18.83 -8.61 0.01
N ASP A 57 -19.38 -7.52 -0.52
CA ASP A 57 -19.00 -6.18 -0.09
C ASP A 57 -19.25 -6.02 1.42
N LYS A 58 -18.41 -5.23 2.08
CA LYS A 58 -18.56 -4.93 3.51
C LYS A 58 -19.91 -4.25 3.80
N SER A 59 -20.59 -4.62 4.90
CA SER A 59 -21.61 -3.80 5.57
C SER A 59 -20.95 -2.73 6.45
N ASP A 60 -21.56 -1.55 6.63
CA ASP A 60 -20.90 -0.40 7.26
C ASP A 60 -20.22 -0.70 8.62
N ASP A 61 -20.76 -1.66 9.38
CA ASP A 61 -20.33 -2.01 10.74
C ASP A 61 -19.18 -3.03 10.82
N CYS A 62 -18.86 -3.76 9.74
CA CYS A 62 -17.83 -4.81 9.81
C CYS A 62 -16.40 -4.28 9.59
N PRO A 63 -15.35 -4.83 10.19
CA PRO A 63 -13.98 -4.35 9.96
C PRO A 63 -13.50 -4.70 8.53
N ILE A 64 -12.68 -3.84 7.92
CA ILE A 64 -12.21 -4.06 6.54
C ILE A 64 -11.05 -5.04 6.58
N THR A 65 -11.17 -6.15 5.89
CA THR A 65 -10.17 -7.23 5.87
C THR A 65 -9.36 -7.26 4.58
N HIS A 66 -10.00 -6.87 3.48
CA HIS A 66 -9.39 -6.83 2.16
C HIS A 66 -9.84 -5.57 1.42
N VAL A 67 -9.02 -5.13 0.47
CA VAL A 67 -9.34 -4.06 -0.47
C VAL A 67 -9.00 -4.51 -1.88
N SER A 68 -9.75 -4.06 -2.88
CA SER A 68 -9.34 -4.20 -4.27
C SER A 68 -8.97 -2.84 -4.83
N MET A 69 -7.99 -2.80 -5.74
CA MET A 69 -7.61 -1.55 -6.42
C MET A 69 -8.46 -1.27 -7.65
N ASN A 70 -8.89 -2.29 -8.38
CA ASN A 70 -9.68 -2.13 -9.59
C ASN A 70 -10.69 -3.28 -9.77
N PRO A 71 -12.02 -3.02 -9.62
CA PRO A 71 -12.59 -1.76 -9.14
C PRO A 71 -12.20 -1.49 -7.67
N PRO A 72 -12.11 -0.23 -7.22
CA PRO A 72 -11.89 0.08 -5.81
C PRO A 72 -13.04 -0.44 -4.93
N ARG A 73 -12.78 -1.43 -4.08
CA ARG A 73 -13.78 -1.99 -3.14
C ARG A 73 -13.14 -2.39 -1.82
N LYS A 74 -14.00 -2.57 -0.81
CA LYS A 74 -13.63 -2.97 0.54
C LYS A 74 -14.46 -4.19 0.93
N PHE A 75 -13.80 -5.20 1.48
CA PHE A 75 -14.42 -6.47 1.82
C PHE A 75 -14.18 -6.82 3.29
N HIS A 76 -15.13 -7.53 3.86
CA HIS A 76 -15.02 -8.18 5.16
C HIS A 76 -15.08 -9.69 4.96
N VAL A 77 -14.07 -10.39 5.46
CA VAL A 77 -13.95 -11.85 5.47
C VAL A 77 -13.62 -12.24 6.91
N PRO A 78 -14.61 -12.70 7.69
CA PRO A 78 -14.38 -13.19 9.05
C PRO A 78 -13.38 -14.35 9.08
N ARG A 79 -12.63 -14.52 10.18
CA ARG A 79 -11.72 -15.66 10.42
C ARG A 79 -12.37 -17.00 10.11
N VAL A 80 -13.62 -17.21 10.52
CA VAL A 80 -14.37 -18.46 10.32
C VAL A 80 -14.62 -18.78 8.83
N ASP A 81 -14.68 -17.75 7.99
CA ASP A 81 -14.92 -17.87 6.55
C ASP A 81 -13.62 -17.77 5.72
N ASN A 82 -12.47 -17.54 6.37
CA ASN A 82 -11.21 -17.28 5.68
C ASN A 82 -10.80 -18.46 4.79
N GLU A 83 -10.91 -19.69 5.27
CA GLU A 83 -10.58 -20.88 4.47
C GLU A 83 -11.45 -20.97 3.22
N ILE A 84 -12.77 -20.79 3.38
CA ILE A 84 -13.74 -20.79 2.27
C ILE A 84 -13.39 -19.67 1.27
N PHE A 85 -13.03 -18.49 1.77
CA PHE A 85 -12.57 -17.38 0.92
C PHE A 85 -11.31 -17.76 0.14
N LEU A 86 -10.28 -18.33 0.77
CA LEU A 86 -9.05 -18.74 0.11
C LEU A 86 -9.29 -19.85 -0.94
N GLN A 87 -10.23 -20.77 -0.69
CA GLN A 87 -10.66 -21.78 -1.68
C GLN A 87 -11.29 -21.12 -2.90
N LYS A 88 -12.17 -20.13 -2.70
CA LYS A 88 -12.80 -19.42 -3.81
C LYS A 88 -11.82 -18.53 -4.57
N TYR A 89 -10.90 -17.87 -3.88
CA TYR A 89 -9.81 -17.10 -4.48
C TYR A 89 -8.89 -18.00 -5.30
N THR A 90 -8.57 -19.19 -4.80
CA THR A 90 -7.83 -20.24 -5.52
C THR A 90 -8.50 -20.61 -6.85
N ARG A 91 -9.82 -20.83 -6.84
CA ARG A 91 -10.57 -21.10 -8.08
C ARG A 91 -10.52 -19.92 -9.05
N ALA A 92 -10.60 -18.69 -8.55
CA ALA A 92 -10.46 -17.50 -9.40
C ALA A 92 -9.08 -17.44 -10.07
N ILE A 93 -8.00 -17.82 -9.38
CA ILE A 93 -6.67 -17.97 -9.98
C ILE A 93 -6.68 -19.07 -11.05
N ILE A 94 -7.22 -20.26 -10.76
CA ILE A 94 -7.25 -21.37 -11.73
C ILE A 94 -8.06 -20.99 -12.99
N ASP A 95 -9.15 -20.23 -12.80
CA ASP A 95 -9.99 -19.71 -13.87
C ASP A 95 -9.36 -18.51 -14.61
N HIS A 96 -8.10 -18.16 -14.31
CA HIS A 96 -7.34 -17.05 -14.88
C HIS A 96 -8.05 -15.71 -14.76
N GLN A 97 -8.68 -15.47 -13.61
CA GLN A 97 -9.35 -14.20 -13.36
C GLN A 97 -8.37 -13.10 -13.00
N TYR A 98 -8.65 -11.93 -13.52
CA TYR A 98 -7.97 -10.72 -13.14
C TYR A 98 -8.38 -10.32 -11.71
N MET A 99 -7.40 -10.32 -10.81
CA MET A 99 -7.58 -9.97 -9.41
C MET A 99 -6.69 -8.78 -9.04
N THR A 100 -7.24 -7.85 -8.26
CA THR A 100 -6.48 -6.70 -7.71
C THR A 100 -6.61 -6.64 -6.20
N LEU A 101 -6.73 -7.81 -5.57
CA LEU A 101 -7.08 -7.94 -4.17
C LEU A 101 -5.84 -7.88 -3.27
N LEU A 102 -5.97 -7.11 -2.20
CA LEU A 102 -4.97 -6.94 -1.15
C LEU A 102 -5.59 -7.30 0.21
N GLU A 103 -4.79 -7.92 1.05
CA GLU A 103 -5.09 -8.22 2.45
C GLU A 103 -4.63 -7.08 3.35
N LEU A 104 -5.43 -6.72 4.34
CA LEU A 104 -4.98 -5.87 5.45
C LEU A 104 -4.34 -6.74 6.55
N PRO A 105 -3.21 -6.30 7.14
CA PRO A 105 -2.58 -7.02 8.24
C PRO A 105 -3.52 -7.25 9.43
N THR A 106 -3.37 -8.42 10.07
CA THR A 106 -4.00 -8.74 11.36
C THR A 106 -3.06 -8.40 12.52
N VAL A 107 -3.43 -8.74 13.76
CA VAL A 107 -2.57 -8.58 14.94
C VAL A 107 -1.21 -9.22 14.72
N TYR A 108 -1.19 -10.45 14.22
CA TYR A 108 0.01 -11.13 13.76
C TYR A 108 0.04 -11.16 12.22
N SER A 109 1.23 -10.97 11.65
CA SER A 109 1.46 -11.02 10.20
C SER A 109 2.81 -11.68 9.95
N PRO A 110 2.96 -12.41 8.83
CA PRO A 110 4.26 -12.86 8.39
C PRO A 110 5.14 -11.65 8.08
N LEU A 111 6.44 -11.81 8.28
CA LEU A 111 7.45 -10.82 7.92
C LEU A 111 7.45 -10.65 6.40
N ARG A 112 7.26 -9.40 5.98
CA ARG A 112 7.24 -8.99 4.58
C ARG A 112 8.44 -8.10 4.30
N VAL A 113 8.80 -7.99 3.04
CA VAL A 113 9.85 -7.10 2.57
C VAL A 113 9.29 -6.35 1.38
N ASP A 114 9.26 -5.03 1.45
CA ASP A 114 8.84 -4.16 0.36
C ASP A 114 9.95 -3.14 0.13
N VAL A 115 10.57 -3.21 -1.04
CA VAL A 115 11.71 -2.38 -1.41
C VAL A 115 11.44 -1.79 -2.78
N ASP A 116 11.41 -0.47 -2.87
CA ASP A 116 11.27 0.26 -4.11
C ASP A 116 12.62 0.85 -4.54
N VAL A 117 12.82 0.98 -5.85
CA VAL A 117 14.00 1.62 -6.42
C VAL A 117 13.57 2.83 -7.25
N GLU A 118 14.10 3.98 -6.87
CA GLU A 118 13.97 5.23 -7.60
C GLU A 118 15.22 5.45 -8.46
N LYS A 119 15.07 5.42 -9.79
CA LYS A 119 16.17 5.61 -10.73
C LYS A 119 16.30 7.09 -11.07
N MET A 120 17.43 7.70 -10.73
CA MET A 120 17.75 9.10 -11.08
C MET A 120 18.43 9.19 -12.45
N ASP A 121 19.10 8.12 -12.87
CA ASP A 121 19.73 7.98 -14.18
C ASP A 121 19.06 6.85 -14.98
N SER A 122 18.43 7.22 -16.09
CA SER A 122 17.75 6.28 -17.00
C SER A 122 18.67 5.23 -17.64
N SER A 123 19.99 5.41 -17.60
CA SER A 123 20.97 4.43 -18.08
C SER A 123 21.14 3.23 -17.13
N VAL A 124 20.64 3.33 -15.89
CA VAL A 124 20.68 2.24 -14.92
C VAL A 124 19.57 1.23 -15.22
N VAL A 125 19.97 0.09 -15.79
CA VAL A 125 19.01 -0.92 -16.28
C VAL A 125 18.54 -1.84 -15.15
N ASP A 126 19.44 -2.42 -14.36
CA ASP A 126 19.09 -3.39 -13.32
C ASP A 126 19.76 -3.03 -11.99
N VAL A 127 18.95 -2.68 -10.98
CA VAL A 127 19.42 -2.38 -9.61
C VAL A 127 19.22 -3.58 -8.69
N VAL A 128 18.07 -4.24 -8.77
CA VAL A 128 17.69 -5.40 -7.96
C VAL A 128 18.32 -6.65 -8.55
N THR A 129 19.59 -6.84 -8.20
CA THR A 129 20.38 -8.03 -8.54
C THR A 129 20.15 -9.16 -7.54
N GLU A 130 20.42 -10.40 -7.93
CA GLU A 130 20.37 -11.57 -7.03
C GLU A 130 21.22 -11.36 -5.77
N LYS A 131 22.40 -10.74 -5.92
CA LYS A 131 23.27 -10.41 -4.80
C LYS A 131 22.61 -9.44 -3.83
N LEU A 132 21.95 -8.39 -4.34
CA LEU A 132 21.23 -7.44 -3.48
C LEU A 132 20.06 -8.12 -2.77
N ILE A 133 19.32 -9.00 -3.47
CA ILE A 133 18.25 -9.80 -2.87
C ILE A 133 18.81 -10.65 -1.72
N GLU A 134 19.90 -11.40 -1.93
CA GLU A 134 20.54 -12.19 -0.87
C GLU A 134 20.94 -11.34 0.33
N GLN A 135 21.52 -10.15 0.09
CA GLN A 135 21.92 -9.23 1.16
C GLN A 135 20.71 -8.75 1.97
N ILE A 136 19.63 -8.32 1.30
CA ILE A 136 18.41 -7.87 1.97
C ILE A 136 17.77 -9.02 2.75
N MET A 137 17.62 -10.22 2.15
CA MET A 137 17.03 -11.36 2.85
C MET A 137 17.87 -11.77 4.07
N SER A 138 19.20 -11.72 3.97
CA SER A 138 20.10 -12.01 5.09
C SER A 138 19.91 -11.01 6.23
N LEU A 139 19.79 -9.71 5.93
CA LEU A 139 19.53 -8.69 6.96
C LEU A 139 18.22 -8.93 7.69
N TYR A 140 17.12 -9.17 6.96
CA TYR A 140 15.82 -9.48 7.58
C TYR A 140 15.87 -10.75 8.43
N ALA A 141 16.58 -11.77 7.98
CA ALA A 141 16.74 -13.02 8.72
C ALA A 141 17.60 -12.85 9.98
N GLU A 142 18.73 -12.15 9.90
CA GLU A 142 19.61 -11.82 11.03
C GLU A 142 18.89 -10.96 12.07
N GLU A 143 18.11 -9.98 11.63
CA GLU A 143 17.30 -9.15 12.52
C GLU A 143 16.22 -10.00 13.22
N SER A 144 15.56 -10.89 12.48
CA SER A 144 14.55 -11.82 13.04
C SER A 144 15.13 -12.73 14.12
N LEU A 145 16.35 -13.24 13.91
CA LEU A 145 17.01 -14.15 14.85
C LEU A 145 17.27 -13.52 16.23
N LYS A 146 17.37 -12.19 16.35
CA LYS A 146 17.50 -11.51 17.64
C LYS A 146 16.29 -11.71 18.54
N TYR A 147 15.13 -12.00 17.95
CA TYR A 147 13.86 -12.05 18.65
C TYR A 147 13.24 -13.46 18.71
N LEU A 148 13.78 -14.44 17.99
CA LEU A 148 13.26 -15.82 17.96
C LEU A 148 13.93 -16.70 19.04
N VAL A 149 13.17 -17.64 19.62
CA VAL A 149 13.72 -18.63 20.57
C VAL A 149 14.76 -19.51 19.89
N ASN A 150 15.86 -19.80 20.60
CA ASN A 150 16.92 -20.71 20.16
C ASN A 150 17.37 -20.42 18.72
N PRO A 151 17.92 -19.22 18.45
CA PRO A 151 18.22 -18.75 17.09
C PRO A 151 19.21 -19.63 16.33
N THR A 152 20.03 -20.41 17.05
CA THR A 152 20.98 -21.36 16.47
C THR A 152 20.37 -22.72 16.16
N SER A 153 19.11 -22.97 16.52
CA SER A 153 18.48 -24.27 16.30
C SER A 153 18.07 -24.45 14.83
N PRO A 154 18.22 -25.67 14.25
CA PRO A 154 17.76 -25.96 12.91
C PRO A 154 16.26 -25.73 12.70
N LYS A 155 15.45 -25.91 13.75
CA LYS A 155 14.00 -25.64 13.72
C LYS A 155 13.74 -24.15 13.48
N THR A 156 14.39 -23.28 14.26
CA THR A 156 14.24 -21.82 14.14
C THR A 156 14.77 -21.30 12.81
N GLN A 157 15.95 -21.76 12.38
CA GLN A 157 16.51 -21.40 11.09
C GLN A 157 15.66 -21.90 9.92
N GLY A 158 14.96 -23.03 10.09
CA GLY A 158 14.01 -23.56 9.10
C GLY A 158 12.81 -22.64 8.82
N LEU A 159 12.47 -21.73 9.75
CA LEU A 159 11.44 -20.70 9.53
C LEU A 159 11.90 -19.62 8.55
N LEU A 160 13.22 -19.40 8.43
CA LEU A 160 13.84 -18.33 7.65
C LEU A 160 13.94 -18.71 6.17
N THR A 161 12.80 -18.98 5.55
CA THR A 161 12.66 -19.16 4.11
C THR A 161 11.91 -17.97 3.53
N ALA A 162 12.57 -17.19 2.67
CA ALA A 162 11.95 -16.11 1.94
C ALA A 162 11.52 -16.54 0.54
N TYR A 163 10.37 -16.05 0.11
CA TYR A 163 9.88 -16.18 -1.26
C TYR A 163 9.85 -14.79 -1.90
N VAL A 164 10.62 -14.63 -2.97
CA VAL A 164 10.81 -13.37 -3.66
C VAL A 164 9.76 -13.22 -4.73
N MET A 165 8.85 -12.26 -4.52
CA MET A 165 7.73 -11.94 -5.38
C MET A 165 8.09 -10.72 -6.23
N GLN A 166 8.62 -10.94 -7.42
CA GLN A 166 8.98 -9.83 -8.31
C GLN A 166 7.90 -9.58 -9.36
N ARG A 167 7.80 -8.31 -9.76
CA ARG A 167 7.18 -7.97 -11.04
C ARG A 167 8.21 -8.13 -12.13
N ARG A 168 7.75 -8.32 -13.36
CA ARG A 168 8.63 -8.30 -14.53
C ARG A 168 9.51 -7.04 -14.52
N LYS A 169 10.83 -7.23 -14.63
CA LYS A 169 11.82 -6.14 -14.66
C LYS A 169 11.48 -5.12 -15.76
N ASN A 170 11.74 -3.84 -15.49
CA ASN A 170 11.66 -2.73 -16.43
C ASN A 170 10.27 -2.51 -17.06
N TYR A 171 9.23 -2.43 -16.23
CA TYR A 171 7.92 -1.97 -16.69
C TYR A 171 7.82 -0.44 -16.62
N MET A 172 7.23 0.16 -17.65
CA MET A 172 7.04 1.61 -17.72
C MET A 172 5.71 1.99 -17.09
N VAL A 173 5.73 2.95 -16.17
CA VAL A 173 4.54 3.65 -15.67
C VAL A 173 4.79 5.14 -15.85
N ASP A 174 3.92 5.83 -16.57
CA ASP A 174 4.01 7.27 -16.79
C ASP A 174 5.37 7.77 -17.31
N SER A 175 6.05 6.95 -18.13
CA SER A 175 7.39 7.21 -18.71
C SER A 175 8.57 7.05 -17.74
N GLU A 176 8.35 6.52 -16.54
CA GLU A 176 9.39 6.15 -15.58
C GLU A 176 9.54 4.63 -15.48
N THR A 177 10.78 4.16 -15.43
CA THR A 177 11.09 2.75 -15.20
C THR A 177 11.04 2.47 -13.71
N LYS A 178 10.01 1.74 -13.27
CA LYS A 178 9.90 1.33 -11.86
C LYS A 178 10.55 -0.03 -11.65
N GLU A 179 11.37 -0.12 -10.62
CA GLU A 179 11.99 -1.36 -10.18
C GLU A 179 11.77 -1.50 -8.67
N GLY A 180 11.63 -2.73 -8.19
CA GLY A 180 11.34 -3.00 -6.80
C GLY A 180 11.26 -4.50 -6.52
N LEU A 181 11.22 -4.83 -5.24
CA LEU A 181 11.29 -6.18 -4.71
C LEU A 181 10.21 -6.31 -3.64
N HIS A 182 9.29 -7.26 -3.84
CA HIS A 182 8.49 -7.77 -2.74
C HIS A 182 9.05 -9.14 -2.34
N ALA A 183 9.10 -9.43 -1.05
CA ALA A 183 9.35 -10.78 -0.56
C ALA A 183 8.56 -11.04 0.72
N ILE A 184 8.43 -12.32 1.06
CA ILE A 184 7.72 -12.74 2.27
C ILE A 184 8.46 -13.91 2.92
N PHE A 185 8.60 -13.85 4.23
CA PHE A 185 8.97 -14.97 5.10
C PHE A 185 7.69 -15.51 5.74
N PRO A 186 6.97 -16.44 5.08
CA PRO A 186 5.62 -16.84 5.50
C PRO A 186 5.58 -17.52 6.87
N ASP A 187 6.71 -18.11 7.27
CA ASP A 187 6.85 -18.91 8.49
C ASP A 187 7.50 -18.11 9.64
N VAL A 188 7.85 -16.84 9.40
CA VAL A 188 8.35 -15.88 10.41
C VAL A 188 7.25 -14.90 10.72
N VAL A 189 6.59 -15.05 11.87
CA VAL A 189 5.37 -14.31 12.21
C VAL A 189 5.61 -13.50 13.47
N PHE A 190 5.39 -12.18 13.37
CA PHE A 190 5.53 -11.20 14.45
C PHE A 190 4.26 -10.37 14.57
N PRO A 191 4.03 -9.70 15.72
CA PRO A 191 2.98 -8.70 15.83
C PRO A 191 3.18 -7.57 14.81
N SER A 192 2.13 -7.27 14.03
CA SER A 192 2.20 -6.35 12.90
C SER A 192 2.55 -4.91 13.31
N ASN A 193 2.15 -4.48 14.51
CA ASN A 193 2.52 -3.18 15.09
C ASN A 193 4.03 -3.05 15.33
N LEU A 194 4.71 -4.16 15.58
CA LEU A 194 6.14 -4.22 15.86
C LEU A 194 7.00 -4.32 14.59
N HIS A 195 6.41 -4.65 13.44
CA HIS A 195 7.20 -4.81 12.20
C HIS A 195 8.01 -3.56 11.86
N ASN A 196 7.46 -2.38 12.15
CA ASN A 196 8.14 -1.13 11.84
C ASN A 196 9.36 -0.89 12.74
N SER A 197 9.21 -1.08 14.05
CA SER A 197 10.28 -0.83 15.02
C SER A 197 11.36 -1.91 14.99
N LEU A 198 10.97 -3.18 14.83
CA LEU A 198 11.90 -4.30 14.87
C LEU A 198 12.62 -4.56 13.55
N PHE A 199 12.00 -4.27 12.41
CA PHE A 199 12.58 -4.63 11.10
C PHE A 199 12.77 -3.43 10.20
N HIS A 200 11.73 -2.63 9.92
CA HIS A 200 11.85 -1.53 8.96
C HIS A 200 12.91 -0.51 9.38
N ILE A 201 12.84 0.05 10.59
CA ILE A 201 13.81 1.08 11.05
C ILE A 201 15.26 0.59 10.98
N PRO A 202 15.65 -0.54 11.62
CA PRO A 202 17.04 -0.98 11.59
C PRO A 202 17.53 -1.40 10.20
N ILE A 203 16.64 -1.95 9.36
CA ILE A 203 17.05 -2.46 8.04
C ILE A 203 17.07 -1.35 6.99
N ALA A 204 16.12 -0.41 7.02
CA ALA A 204 16.07 0.71 6.07
C ALA A 204 17.38 1.51 6.13
N GLU A 205 17.87 1.83 7.33
CA GLU A 205 19.14 2.55 7.48
C GLU A 205 20.31 1.83 6.78
N VAL A 206 20.38 0.50 6.90
CA VAL A 206 21.47 -0.27 6.28
C VAL A 206 21.28 -0.39 4.77
N VAL A 207 20.07 -0.76 4.32
CA VAL A 207 19.76 -1.05 2.91
C VAL A 207 19.81 0.21 2.05
N GLU A 208 19.27 1.33 2.51
CA GLU A 208 19.28 2.59 1.75
C GLU A 208 20.71 3.13 1.56
N ASN A 209 21.61 2.83 2.50
CA ASN A 209 23.03 3.13 2.43
C ASN A 209 23.87 2.11 1.63
N MET A 210 23.29 1.00 1.15
CA MET A 210 24.01 0.03 0.30
C MET A 210 24.27 0.53 -1.13
N THR A 211 23.82 1.74 -1.48
CA THR A 211 23.83 2.30 -2.85
C THR A 211 25.26 2.48 -3.40
N PRO A 212 25.76 1.61 -4.30
CA PRO A 212 27.11 1.71 -4.87
C PRO A 212 27.21 2.72 -6.02
N GLY A 213 26.14 3.48 -6.28
CA GLY A 213 25.88 4.09 -7.58
C GLY A 213 26.23 5.57 -7.71
N GLU A 214 27.03 6.17 -6.82
CA GLU A 214 27.36 7.62 -6.86
C GLU A 214 26.10 8.53 -7.00
N GLY A 215 24.96 8.12 -6.45
CA GLY A 215 23.69 8.87 -6.56
C GLY A 215 22.84 8.62 -7.81
N LYS A 216 23.16 7.63 -8.66
CA LYS A 216 22.37 7.28 -9.86
C LYS A 216 21.01 6.63 -9.58
N PHE A 217 20.85 6.05 -8.39
CA PHE A 217 19.58 5.49 -7.94
C PHE A 217 19.51 5.55 -6.42
N LYS A 218 18.29 5.48 -5.89
CA LYS A 218 17.99 5.40 -4.48
C LYS A 218 17.18 4.12 -4.22
N ILE A 219 17.59 3.36 -3.21
CA ILE A 219 16.78 2.25 -2.68
C ILE A 219 15.93 2.84 -1.56
N LEU A 220 14.67 2.44 -1.50
CA LEU A 220 13.71 2.82 -0.47
C LEU A 220 13.14 1.54 0.13
N VAL A 221 13.16 1.43 1.45
CA VAL A 221 12.51 0.29 2.13
C VAL A 221 11.17 0.78 2.65
N ASP A 222 10.07 0.16 2.25
CA ASP A 222 8.72 0.58 2.64
C ASP A 222 8.29 -0.01 4.00
N GLN A 223 7.40 0.70 4.69
CA GLN A 223 6.79 0.20 5.92
C GLN A 223 5.76 -0.88 5.61
N ILE A 224 5.80 -2.00 6.34
CA ILE A 224 4.90 -3.15 6.07
C ILE A 224 3.80 -3.32 7.12
N GLY A 225 4.00 -2.84 8.36
CA GLY A 225 3.16 -3.20 9.50
C GLY A 225 1.68 -2.82 9.40
N LYS A 226 1.35 -1.80 8.59
CA LYS A 226 -0.02 -1.30 8.39
C LYS A 226 -0.49 -1.35 6.93
N ASN A 227 0.42 -1.57 6.00
CA ASN A 227 0.13 -1.44 4.58
C ASN A 227 -0.56 -2.71 4.03
N PRO A 228 -1.60 -2.55 3.20
CA PRO A 228 -2.24 -3.67 2.53
C PRO A 228 -1.23 -4.42 1.64
N TRP A 229 -1.33 -5.74 1.61
CA TRP A 229 -0.42 -6.61 0.87
C TRP A 229 -1.13 -7.33 -0.27
N PHE A 230 -0.52 -7.38 -1.45
CA PHE A 230 -1.11 -8.12 -2.57
C PHE A 230 -1.15 -9.62 -2.29
N MET A 231 -2.32 -10.21 -2.48
CA MET A 231 -2.45 -11.67 -2.50
C MET A 231 -1.72 -12.26 -3.70
N LEU A 232 -1.22 -13.48 -3.56
CA LEU A 232 -0.56 -14.22 -4.65
C LEU A 232 -1.47 -14.26 -5.89
N GLY A 233 -0.94 -13.85 -7.05
CA GLY A 233 -1.70 -13.82 -8.31
C GLY A 233 -2.54 -12.56 -8.53
N SER A 234 -2.65 -11.66 -7.55
CA SER A 234 -3.20 -10.32 -7.76
C SER A 234 -2.19 -9.37 -8.45
N GLN A 235 -2.70 -8.32 -9.08
CA GLN A 235 -1.93 -7.28 -9.77
C GLN A 235 -2.48 -5.86 -9.51
N LYS A 236 -1.67 -4.81 -9.72
CA LYS A 236 -2.11 -3.41 -9.53
C LYS A 236 -3.13 -2.96 -10.60
N HIS A 237 -2.92 -3.36 -11.86
CA HIS A 237 -3.75 -2.97 -13.00
C HIS A 237 -3.84 -4.09 -14.04
N CYS A 238 -4.83 -4.08 -14.94
CA CYS A 238 -5.02 -5.12 -15.96
C CYS A 238 -3.88 -5.19 -16.97
N ASP A 239 -3.16 -4.08 -17.13
CA ASP A 239 -2.04 -3.96 -18.06
C ASP A 239 -0.69 -4.28 -17.41
N LEU A 240 -0.68 -4.57 -16.10
CA LEU A 240 0.49 -4.97 -15.34
C LEU A 240 0.44 -6.46 -15.03
N TYR A 241 1.62 -7.08 -14.95
CA TYR A 241 1.73 -8.50 -14.62
C TYR A 241 1.42 -8.76 -13.14
N PRO A 242 0.86 -9.94 -12.80
CA PRO A 242 0.67 -10.36 -11.42
C PRO A 242 2.00 -10.57 -10.71
N TYR A 243 1.97 -10.41 -9.39
CA TYR A 243 3.10 -10.77 -8.55
C TYR A 243 3.25 -12.29 -8.55
N THR A 244 4.39 -12.75 -9.06
CA THR A 244 4.77 -14.17 -9.08
C THR A 244 6.03 -14.39 -8.27
N VAL A 245 6.16 -15.57 -7.66
CA VAL A 245 7.42 -15.95 -7.01
C VAL A 245 8.42 -16.34 -8.08
N GLU A 246 9.59 -15.68 -8.07
CA GLU A 246 10.69 -15.93 -9.01
C GLU A 246 11.86 -16.65 -8.33
N TYR A 247 12.09 -16.36 -7.05
CA TYR A 247 13.17 -16.98 -6.29
C TYR A 247 12.71 -17.45 -4.91
N VAL A 248 13.43 -18.43 -4.39
CA VAL A 248 13.41 -18.82 -2.99
C VAL A 248 14.80 -18.60 -2.40
N TRP A 249 14.84 -18.07 -1.19
CA TRP A 249 16.05 -17.95 -0.41
C TRP A 249 15.84 -18.62 0.94
N LYS A 250 16.82 -19.41 1.37
CA LYS A 250 16.81 -20.03 2.70
C LYS A 250 18.02 -19.54 3.48
N TYR A 251 17.85 -19.35 4.78
CA TYR A 251 18.93 -18.89 5.64
C TYR A 251 20.16 -19.80 5.56
N GLY A 252 21.31 -19.19 5.27
CA GLY A 252 22.57 -19.90 5.06
C GLY A 252 22.75 -20.53 3.68
N GLU A 253 21.75 -20.44 2.80
CA GLU A 253 21.81 -20.93 1.42
C GLU A 253 21.88 -19.78 0.41
N LYS A 254 22.17 -20.13 -0.85
CA LYS A 254 22.14 -19.20 -1.98
C LYS A 254 20.72 -19.00 -2.49
N LEU A 255 20.46 -17.84 -3.10
CA LEU A 255 19.22 -17.58 -3.80
C LEU A 255 19.06 -18.61 -4.94
N MET A 256 17.88 -19.20 -5.06
CA MET A 256 17.60 -20.18 -6.11
C MET A 256 16.37 -19.75 -6.91
N PRO A 257 16.38 -19.91 -8.25
CA PRO A 257 15.17 -19.80 -9.03
C PRO A 257 14.09 -20.74 -8.51
N PHE A 258 12.85 -20.26 -8.47
CA PHE A 258 11.73 -21.01 -7.93
C PHE A 258 10.51 -20.88 -8.83
N THR A 259 9.81 -21.99 -9.01
CA THR A 259 8.53 -22.01 -9.73
C THR A 259 7.50 -22.65 -8.81
N LEU A 260 6.42 -21.92 -8.56
CA LEU A 260 5.30 -22.45 -7.79
C LEU A 260 4.70 -23.63 -8.55
N ASN A 261 4.62 -24.78 -7.87
CA ASN A 261 3.82 -25.88 -8.38
C ASN A 261 2.34 -25.49 -8.27
N MET A 262 1.67 -25.33 -9.42
CA MET A 262 0.27 -24.91 -9.53
C MET A 262 -0.56 -25.93 -10.34
N ASN A 263 -0.13 -27.18 -10.40
CA ASN A 263 -0.72 -28.19 -11.30
C ASN A 263 -2.10 -28.69 -10.86
N SER A 264 -2.48 -28.44 -9.62
CA SER A 264 -3.76 -28.84 -9.03
C SER A 264 -4.36 -27.74 -8.15
N GLU A 265 -5.68 -27.80 -7.93
CA GLU A 265 -6.38 -26.86 -7.04
C GLU A 265 -5.80 -26.88 -5.62
N SER A 266 -5.43 -28.06 -5.10
CA SER A 266 -4.83 -28.21 -3.78
C SER A 266 -3.45 -27.55 -3.67
N GLU A 267 -2.62 -27.63 -4.72
CA GLU A 267 -1.30 -26.98 -4.71
C GLU A 267 -1.43 -25.45 -4.81
N VAL A 268 -2.35 -24.95 -5.64
CA VAL A 268 -2.62 -23.50 -5.69
C VAL A 268 -3.15 -23.01 -4.34
N PHE A 269 -4.09 -23.75 -3.74
CA PHE A 269 -4.63 -23.44 -2.42
C PHE A 269 -3.54 -23.42 -1.35
N HIS A 270 -2.61 -24.38 -1.40
CA HIS A 270 -1.47 -24.40 -0.49
C HIS A 270 -0.65 -23.11 -0.57
N TRP A 271 -0.29 -22.65 -1.78
CA TRP A 271 0.50 -21.43 -1.96
C TRP A 271 -0.27 -20.14 -1.61
N VAL A 272 -1.53 -20.06 -2.01
CA VAL A 272 -2.44 -18.96 -1.63
C VAL A 272 -2.52 -18.85 -0.10
N SER A 273 -2.71 -19.97 0.59
CA SER A 273 -2.79 -20.02 2.05
C SER A 273 -1.45 -19.73 2.72
N LYS A 274 -0.34 -20.22 2.12
CA LYS A 274 1.01 -19.98 2.63
C LYS A 274 1.35 -18.49 2.60
N PHE A 275 1.04 -17.79 1.50
CA PHE A 275 1.37 -16.37 1.32
C PHE A 275 0.27 -15.39 1.78
N SER A 276 -0.91 -15.88 2.15
CA SER A 276 -1.88 -15.04 2.88
C SER A 276 -1.20 -14.46 4.12
N ILE A 277 -1.47 -13.18 4.42
CA ILE A 277 -0.85 -12.49 5.56
C ILE A 277 -1.73 -12.49 6.81
N ARG A 278 -2.93 -13.08 6.70
CA ARG A 278 -3.96 -13.07 7.75
C ARG A 278 -3.99 -14.42 8.47
N HIS A 279 -4.50 -14.39 9.70
CA HIS A 279 -4.76 -15.60 10.51
C HIS A 279 -3.53 -16.48 10.66
N LYS A 280 -2.38 -15.85 10.93
CA LYS A 280 -1.12 -16.53 11.21
C LYS A 280 -0.93 -16.69 12.70
N GLU A 281 -0.33 -17.81 13.06
CA GLU A 281 0.11 -18.12 14.41
C GLU A 281 1.48 -17.47 14.67
N PRO A 282 1.69 -16.83 15.83
CA PRO A 282 2.97 -16.22 16.18
C PRO A 282 4.11 -17.23 16.23
N SER A 283 5.32 -16.79 15.87
CA SER A 283 6.54 -17.58 16.08
C SER A 283 6.97 -17.56 17.55
N GLU A 284 7.71 -18.58 18.00
CA GLU A 284 8.25 -18.62 19.37
C GLU A 284 9.31 -17.51 19.57
N TYR A 285 9.14 -16.63 20.58
CA TYR A 285 10.00 -15.46 20.84
C TYR A 285 10.98 -15.60 22.01
N CYS A 286 12.18 -15.01 21.91
CA CYS A 286 13.27 -15.12 22.88
C CYS A 286 12.99 -14.38 24.21
N VAL A 287 13.34 -15.03 25.34
CA VAL A 287 13.23 -14.46 26.69
C VAL A 287 14.25 -13.33 26.95
N GLU A 288 15.28 -13.17 26.12
CA GLU A 288 16.27 -12.09 26.25
C GLU A 288 15.86 -10.80 25.52
N ALA A 289 14.68 -10.77 24.89
CA ALA A 289 14.08 -9.54 24.36
C ALA A 289 13.99 -8.45 25.45
N SER A 290 14.01 -7.17 25.05
CA SER A 290 13.83 -6.06 25.99
C SER A 290 12.51 -6.20 26.77
N ASP A 291 12.49 -5.77 28.02
CA ASP A 291 11.30 -5.90 28.87
C ASP A 291 10.11 -5.12 28.27
N ASP A 292 10.37 -3.99 27.62
CA ASP A 292 9.35 -3.23 26.87
C ASP A 292 8.71 -4.06 25.76
N LEU A 293 9.51 -4.80 24.99
CA LEU A 293 9.03 -5.66 23.91
C LEU A 293 8.21 -6.83 24.44
N LYS A 294 8.65 -7.45 25.55
CA LYS A 294 7.87 -8.51 26.22
C LYS A 294 6.53 -8.01 26.71
N ASN A 295 6.50 -6.83 27.33
CA ASN A 295 5.27 -6.22 27.82
C ASN A 295 4.32 -5.90 26.65
N GLU A 296 4.84 -5.44 25.52
CA GLU A 296 4.04 -5.20 24.32
C GLU A 296 3.47 -6.52 23.76
N ILE A 297 4.26 -7.59 23.67
CA ILE A 297 3.78 -8.91 23.23
C ILE A 297 2.71 -9.46 24.18
N LEU A 298 2.96 -9.43 25.49
CA LEU A 298 2.00 -9.88 26.52
C LEU A 298 0.70 -9.11 26.44
N SER A 299 0.75 -7.78 26.26
CA SER A 299 -0.45 -6.96 26.13
C SER A 299 -1.30 -7.35 24.91
N ILE A 300 -0.66 -7.81 23.83
CA ILE A 300 -1.33 -8.27 22.62
C ILE A 300 -1.99 -9.63 22.87
N GLU A 301 -1.28 -10.57 23.49
CA GLU A 301 -1.80 -11.88 23.86
C GLU A 301 -3.00 -11.78 24.83
N GLU A 302 -2.90 -10.92 25.85
CA GLU A 302 -3.96 -10.68 26.84
C GLU A 302 -5.20 -9.99 26.23
N SER A 303 -5.01 -9.16 25.20
CA SER A 303 -6.11 -8.48 24.51
C SER A 303 -6.96 -9.40 23.62
N GLY A 304 -6.50 -10.63 23.38
CA GLY A 304 -7.15 -11.61 22.51
C GLY A 304 -6.86 -11.39 21.02
N GLU A 305 -6.88 -12.47 20.24
CA GLU A 305 -6.65 -12.49 18.79
C GLU A 305 -7.78 -11.85 17.94
N GLU A 306 -8.33 -10.72 18.38
CA GLU A 306 -9.47 -10.10 17.69
C GLU A 306 -9.03 -9.15 16.57
N GLU A 307 -9.69 -9.33 15.42
CA GLU A 307 -9.29 -8.82 14.12
C GLU A 307 -9.21 -7.29 14.03
N LEU A 308 -8.11 -6.85 13.39
CA LEU A 308 -7.79 -5.50 12.93
C LEU A 308 -7.53 -4.53 14.07
N ASN A 309 -6.23 -4.28 14.31
CA ASN A 309 -5.66 -3.16 15.07
C ASN A 309 -6.76 -2.31 15.69
N VAL A 310 -7.09 -2.60 16.95
CA VAL A 310 -7.74 -1.72 17.91
C VAL A 310 -8.11 -0.39 17.24
N LEU A 311 -9.38 -0.27 16.81
CA LEU A 311 -10.00 0.93 16.24
C LEU A 311 -10.08 1.10 14.68
N ASN A 312 -11.19 0.65 14.10
CA ASN A 312 -12.10 1.62 13.43
C ASN A 312 -12.61 2.71 14.42
N ALA A 313 -12.46 2.51 15.72
CA ALA A 313 -12.84 3.36 16.84
C ALA A 313 -11.98 4.62 17.09
N SER A 314 -11.52 5.26 16.03
CA SER A 314 -11.48 6.73 15.99
C SER A 314 -12.58 7.31 15.09
N LYS A 315 -13.60 6.51 14.75
CA LYS A 315 -14.91 7.04 14.39
C LYS A 315 -15.83 7.00 15.61
N SER A 316 -16.00 8.17 16.22
CA SER A 316 -17.12 8.56 17.11
C SER A 316 -16.90 8.49 18.63
N LYS A 317 -16.39 9.60 19.17
CA LYS A 317 -16.76 10.20 20.48
C LYS A 317 -16.34 9.46 21.75
N ALA A 318 -15.35 10.00 22.48
CA ALA A 318 -15.57 10.77 23.71
C ALA A 318 -14.25 11.09 24.45
N SER A 319 -14.08 12.38 24.74
CA SER A 319 -13.43 12.97 25.92
C SER A 319 -12.12 12.39 26.47
N SER A 320 -11.06 13.16 26.27
CA SER A 320 -10.14 13.68 27.29
C SER A 320 -9.65 12.76 28.42
N GLN A 321 -8.32 12.80 28.56
CA GLN A 321 -7.46 12.39 29.67
C GLN A 321 -6.79 11.04 29.48
N PHE A 322 -5.48 11.06 29.75
CA PHE A 322 -4.51 9.97 29.69
C PHE A 322 -4.02 9.56 28.30
N GLN A 323 -2.94 10.20 27.83
CA GLN A 323 -1.61 9.60 27.98
C GLN A 323 -0.51 10.60 27.60
N SER A 324 0.24 10.99 28.63
CA SER A 324 1.55 11.63 28.55
C SER A 324 2.64 10.59 28.34
N TYR A 325 3.72 10.98 27.65
CA TYR A 325 5.00 10.26 27.41
C TYR A 325 4.91 9.13 26.36
N VAL A 326 5.76 9.03 25.33
CA VAL A 326 7.17 9.43 25.14
C VAL A 326 7.36 10.05 23.74
N LYS A 327 8.03 11.21 23.68
CA LYS A 327 8.53 11.82 22.44
C LYS A 327 9.71 11.00 21.93
N SER A 328 9.59 10.42 20.73
CA SER A 328 10.77 10.00 19.96
C SER A 328 11.19 11.13 19.01
N ASP A 329 12.42 11.61 19.18
CA ASP A 329 13.03 12.79 18.54
C ASP A 329 13.29 12.68 17.02
N TYR A 330 12.69 11.74 16.29
CA TYR A 330 12.91 11.55 14.85
C TYR A 330 12.14 12.52 13.93
N GLY A 331 11.25 13.35 14.49
CA GLY A 331 10.43 14.32 13.73
C GLY A 331 11.05 15.71 13.49
N LYS A 332 12.30 15.96 13.88
CA LYS A 332 12.88 17.32 13.88
C LYS A 332 13.69 17.72 12.64
N LEU A 333 13.97 16.83 11.69
CA LEU A 333 14.91 17.13 10.60
C LEU A 333 14.30 17.62 9.28
N TRP A 334 12.97 17.68 9.12
CA TRP A 334 12.31 18.13 7.87
C TRP A 334 11.64 19.52 7.94
N ARG A 335 11.82 20.29 9.02
CA ARG A 335 11.29 21.67 9.12
C ARG A 335 12.30 22.73 8.66
N GLN A 336 12.68 22.77 7.39
CA GLN A 336 13.41 23.93 6.84
C GLN A 336 13.06 24.20 5.37
N GLN A 337 11.82 24.62 5.11
CA GLN A 337 11.56 25.53 3.99
C GLN A 337 10.74 26.71 4.52
N LYS A 338 11.44 27.69 5.10
CA LYS A 338 10.83 28.94 5.56
C LYS A 338 10.74 29.90 4.39
N PHE A 339 9.52 30.33 4.04
CA PHE A 339 9.32 31.38 3.04
C PHE A 339 9.71 32.75 3.63
N CYS A 340 10.49 33.56 2.90
CA CYS A 340 10.80 34.95 3.30
C CYS A 340 9.67 35.92 2.93
N ASP A 341 9.58 37.08 3.58
CA ASP A 341 8.45 38.03 3.52
C ASP A 341 7.97 38.43 2.11
N LYS A 342 8.89 38.63 1.15
CA LYS A 342 8.51 38.95 -0.26
C LYS A 342 7.90 37.76 -1.00
N THR A 343 8.22 36.54 -0.60
CA THR A 343 7.70 35.28 -1.17
C THR A 343 6.34 34.93 -0.56
N MET A 344 6.12 35.30 0.71
CA MET A 344 4.86 35.08 1.43
C MET A 344 3.69 35.87 0.83
N ASN A 345 3.84 37.18 0.59
CA ASN A 345 2.75 37.99 0.04
C ASN A 345 2.28 37.46 -1.32
N LYS A 346 3.24 37.04 -2.16
CA LYS A 346 2.93 36.42 -3.44
C LYS A 346 2.22 35.07 -3.26
N LEU A 347 2.67 34.25 -2.32
CA LEU A 347 2.04 32.98 -1.98
C LEU A 347 0.58 33.16 -1.55
N ILE A 348 0.29 34.09 -0.65
CA ILE A 348 -1.06 34.38 -0.17
C ILE A 348 -1.97 34.83 -1.33
N ILE A 349 -1.48 35.72 -2.19
CA ILE A 349 -2.22 36.19 -3.37
C ILE A 349 -2.49 35.04 -4.35
N ASP A 350 -1.49 34.24 -4.68
CA ASP A 350 -1.63 33.13 -5.62
C ASP A 350 -2.55 32.03 -5.05
N LEU A 351 -2.51 31.77 -3.73
CA LEU A 351 -3.45 30.89 -3.04
C LEU A 351 -4.88 31.44 -3.07
N GLY A 352 -5.08 32.73 -2.78
CA GLY A 352 -6.40 33.35 -2.86
C GLY A 352 -7.00 33.22 -4.26
N ASN A 353 -6.23 33.58 -5.29
CA ASN A 353 -6.65 33.44 -6.68
C ASN A 353 -6.98 32.00 -7.07
N LEU A 354 -6.23 31.02 -6.55
CA LEU A 354 -6.50 29.60 -6.79
C LEU A 354 -7.80 29.17 -6.13
N LEU A 355 -7.97 29.48 -4.84
CA LEU A 355 -9.16 29.12 -4.07
C LEU A 355 -10.42 29.77 -4.63
N ASP A 356 -10.32 31.00 -5.13
CA ASP A 356 -11.41 31.74 -5.78
C ASP A 356 -11.92 31.06 -7.06
N LEU A 357 -11.08 30.27 -7.72
CA LEU A 357 -11.46 29.53 -8.91
C LEU A 357 -12.01 28.13 -8.62
N TYR A 358 -11.98 27.67 -7.36
CA TYR A 358 -12.67 26.43 -7.00
C TYR A 358 -14.19 26.60 -7.02
N ASP A 359 -14.85 25.60 -7.60
CA ASP A 359 -16.30 25.51 -7.64
C ASP A 359 -16.91 25.46 -6.24
N VAL A 360 -18.12 25.99 -6.10
CA VAL A 360 -18.88 26.02 -4.83
C VAL A 360 -19.06 24.62 -4.24
N GLU A 361 -19.13 23.58 -5.08
CA GLU A 361 -19.26 22.18 -4.65
C GLU A 361 -18.06 21.71 -3.80
N ILE A 362 -16.87 22.28 -4.04
CA ILE A 362 -15.64 21.99 -3.31
C ILE A 362 -15.69 22.57 -1.89
N SER A 363 -16.27 23.75 -1.70
CA SER A 363 -16.46 24.32 -0.36
C SER A 363 -17.70 23.75 0.36
N ASP A 364 -18.67 23.19 -0.37
CA ASP A 364 -19.92 22.69 0.22
C ASP A 364 -19.85 21.25 0.79
N THR A 365 -18.86 20.47 0.35
CA THR A 365 -18.65 19.10 0.84
C THR A 365 -17.63 19.08 1.98
N TYR A 366 -18.02 18.57 3.16
CA TYR A 366 -17.14 18.54 4.35
C TYR A 366 -15.75 17.95 4.06
N LYS A 367 -15.67 16.87 3.26
CA LYS A 367 -14.40 16.22 2.91
C LYS A 367 -13.46 17.14 2.13
N SER A 368 -13.95 17.84 1.12
CA SER A 368 -13.12 18.74 0.31
C SER A 368 -12.81 20.02 1.06
N TRP A 369 -13.82 20.59 1.72
CA TRP A 369 -13.68 21.72 2.62
C TRP A 369 -12.57 21.48 3.66
N SER A 370 -12.69 20.44 4.48
CA SER A 370 -11.70 20.13 5.52
C SER A 370 -10.31 19.82 4.95
N SER A 371 -10.23 19.23 3.74
CA SER A 371 -8.94 18.97 3.08
C SER A 371 -8.24 20.28 2.71
N ILE A 372 -8.96 21.25 2.14
CA ILE A 372 -8.41 22.57 1.80
C ILE A 372 -7.95 23.30 3.07
N GLY A 373 -8.76 23.28 4.13
CA GLY A 373 -8.38 23.88 5.42
C GLY A 373 -7.09 23.26 5.97
N PHE A 374 -6.96 21.93 5.89
CA PHE A 374 -5.75 21.22 6.32
C PHE A 374 -4.52 21.62 5.50
N ALA A 375 -4.65 21.73 4.17
CA ALA A 375 -3.57 22.19 3.31
C ALA A 375 -3.12 23.62 3.66
N LEU A 376 -4.07 24.53 3.89
CA LEU A 376 -3.76 25.90 4.30
C LEU A 376 -3.08 25.97 5.67
N LYS A 377 -3.50 25.14 6.63
CA LYS A 377 -2.88 25.09 7.97
C LYS A 377 -1.43 24.59 7.91
N ILE A 378 -1.14 23.58 7.08
CA ILE A 378 0.23 23.09 6.85
C ILE A 378 1.12 24.20 6.24
N LEU A 379 0.61 24.92 5.26
CA LEU A 379 1.35 26.03 4.63
C LEU A 379 1.56 27.19 5.61
N CYS A 380 0.54 27.50 6.43
CA CYS A 380 0.64 28.49 7.50
C CYS A 380 1.77 28.15 8.49
N GLU A 381 1.94 26.88 8.89
CA GLU A 381 3.04 26.47 9.79
C GLU A 381 4.43 26.53 9.15
N SER A 382 4.49 26.63 7.82
CA SER A 382 5.74 26.76 7.05
C SER A 382 6.18 28.22 6.88
N CYS A 383 5.42 29.15 7.46
CA CYS A 383 5.59 30.59 7.33
C CYS A 383 5.59 31.25 8.72
N ASP A 384 6.43 32.27 8.94
CA ASP A 384 6.48 33.00 10.21
C ASP A 384 5.46 34.16 10.18
N GLU A 385 4.64 34.32 11.23
CA GLU A 385 3.74 35.48 11.42
C GLU A 385 2.58 35.67 10.40
N CYS A 386 2.06 34.61 9.75
CA CYS A 386 0.93 34.71 8.79
C CYS A 386 -0.37 34.01 9.17
N GLU A 387 -0.57 33.73 10.46
CA GLU A 387 -1.74 32.95 10.87
C GLU A 387 -3.06 33.64 10.50
N ASN A 388 -3.10 34.97 10.55
CA ASN A 388 -4.30 35.74 10.23
C ASN A 388 -4.63 35.68 8.74
N GLU A 389 -3.63 35.82 7.87
CA GLU A 389 -3.78 35.84 6.41
C GLU A 389 -4.25 34.48 5.89
N PHE A 390 -3.67 33.39 6.40
CA PHE A 390 -4.11 32.04 6.03
C PHE A 390 -5.50 31.71 6.60
N LYS A 391 -5.83 32.23 7.79
CA LYS A 391 -7.18 32.12 8.35
C LYS A 391 -8.19 32.89 7.49
N GLU A 392 -7.84 34.08 6.98
CA GLU A 392 -8.68 34.85 6.06
C GLU A 392 -8.90 34.13 4.71
N LEU A 393 -7.86 33.49 4.16
CA LEU A 393 -8.00 32.63 2.97
C LEU A 393 -8.97 31.48 3.20
N TRP A 394 -8.85 30.82 4.36
CA TRP A 394 -9.74 29.73 4.75
C TRP A 394 -11.19 30.20 4.91
N PHE A 395 -11.40 31.37 5.53
CA PHE A 395 -12.73 31.96 5.70
C PHE A 395 -13.35 32.34 4.36
N SER A 396 -12.61 33.06 3.50
CA SER A 396 -13.07 33.47 2.16
C SER A 396 -13.46 32.25 1.30
N PHE A 397 -12.66 31.19 1.35
CA PHE A 397 -12.99 29.94 0.66
C PHE A 397 -14.25 29.26 1.24
N SER A 398 -14.40 29.27 2.56
CA SER A 398 -15.55 28.67 3.25
C SER A 398 -16.87 29.42 2.99
N GLU A 399 -16.81 30.75 2.84
CA GLU A 399 -17.96 31.61 2.55
C GLU A 399 -18.67 31.30 1.23
N LYS A 400 -17.97 30.63 0.30
CA LYS A 400 -18.57 30.16 -0.96
C LYS A 400 -19.68 29.15 -0.75
N SER A 401 -19.65 28.39 0.35
CA SER A 401 -20.69 27.39 0.64
C SER A 401 -21.93 28.05 1.23
N PRO A 402 -23.15 27.65 0.79
CA PRO A 402 -24.39 28.09 1.42
C PRO A 402 -24.54 27.59 2.87
N LYS A 403 -23.72 26.63 3.31
CA LYS A 403 -23.68 26.11 4.69
C LYS A 403 -22.70 26.85 5.59
N PHE A 404 -22.06 27.92 5.09
CA PHE A 404 -21.03 28.63 5.83
C PHE A 404 -21.52 29.09 7.21
N ASN A 405 -20.77 28.72 8.24
CA ASN A 405 -20.96 29.18 9.59
C ASN A 405 -19.62 29.68 10.15
N PRO A 406 -19.47 30.98 10.44
CA PRO A 406 -18.20 31.55 10.95
C PRO A 406 -17.68 30.86 12.21
N SER A 407 -18.57 30.47 13.13
CA SER A 407 -18.18 29.81 14.38
C SER A 407 -17.68 28.38 14.14
N GLU A 408 -18.29 27.65 13.21
CA GLU A 408 -17.85 26.31 12.83
C GLU A 408 -16.53 26.35 12.05
N CYS A 409 -16.37 27.33 11.16
CA CYS A 409 -15.15 27.59 10.42
C CYS A 409 -13.97 27.88 11.36
N GLU A 410 -14.17 28.75 12.36
CA GLU A 410 -13.16 29.09 13.36
C GLU A 410 -12.78 27.90 14.25
N LYS A 411 -13.79 27.17 14.77
CA LYS A 411 -13.57 25.97 15.57
C LYS A 411 -12.78 24.93 14.78
N THR A 412 -13.12 24.75 13.51
CA THR A 412 -12.45 23.79 12.64
C THR A 412 -11.00 24.21 12.43
N TRP A 413 -10.74 25.47 12.05
CA TRP A 413 -9.39 26.01 11.87
C TRP A 413 -8.47 25.75 13.07
N ASN A 414 -8.97 26.00 14.28
CA ASN A 414 -8.21 25.80 15.51
C ASN A 414 -8.01 24.32 15.88
N SER A 415 -8.83 23.42 15.32
CA SER A 415 -8.74 21.98 15.55
C SER A 415 -7.86 21.24 14.54
N LEU A 416 -7.46 21.89 13.44
CA LEU A 416 -6.61 21.29 12.42
C LEU A 416 -5.20 21.09 12.96
N ASP A 417 -4.77 19.83 13.01
CA ASP A 417 -3.45 19.41 13.47
C ASP A 417 -2.50 19.18 12.28
N SER A 418 -1.85 20.25 11.83
CA SER A 418 -0.88 20.25 10.73
C SER A 418 0.43 19.54 11.06
N SER A 419 0.66 19.12 12.32
CA SER A 419 1.90 18.43 12.73
C SER A 419 2.16 17.10 12.03
N LYS A 420 1.14 16.57 11.33
CA LYS A 420 1.18 15.29 10.59
C LYS A 420 1.27 15.45 9.07
N GLY A 421 1.32 16.69 8.56
CA GLY A 421 1.41 16.98 7.13
C GLY A 421 2.69 17.71 6.75
N ASP A 422 3.10 17.59 5.49
CA ASP A 422 4.19 18.36 4.89
C ASP A 422 3.70 19.22 3.72
N VAL A 423 4.55 20.15 3.25
CA VAL A 423 4.22 21.06 2.14
C VAL A 423 3.84 20.29 0.87
N LEU A 424 4.48 19.14 0.62
CA LEU A 424 4.17 18.28 -0.53
C LEU A 424 2.75 17.72 -0.45
N PHE A 425 2.30 17.34 0.75
CA PHE A 425 0.94 16.88 1.00
C PHE A 425 -0.09 18.00 0.79
N ALA A 426 0.19 19.21 1.29
CA ALA A 426 -0.65 20.38 1.05
C ALA A 426 -0.78 20.69 -0.45
N LYS A 427 0.34 20.64 -1.19
CA LYS A 427 0.38 20.78 -2.64
C LYS A 427 -0.44 19.74 -3.39
N ARG A 428 -0.36 18.46 -2.99
CA ARG A 428 -1.17 17.38 -3.60
C ARG A 428 -2.66 17.64 -3.41
N ILE A 429 -3.07 18.14 -2.24
CA ILE A 429 -4.46 18.51 -1.97
C ILE A 429 -4.92 19.64 -2.89
N LEU A 430 -4.15 20.73 -2.98
CA LEU A 430 -4.49 21.88 -3.83
C LEU A 430 -4.52 21.50 -5.32
N LEU A 431 -3.57 20.68 -5.78
CA LEU A 431 -3.54 20.22 -7.16
C LEU A 431 -4.71 19.31 -7.50
N LYS A 432 -5.12 18.44 -6.56
CA LYS A 432 -6.28 17.56 -6.75
C LYS A 432 -7.53 18.38 -7.07
N TYR A 433 -7.86 19.39 -6.25
CA TYR A 433 -9.07 20.18 -6.46
C TYR A 433 -8.94 21.16 -7.63
N ALA A 434 -7.73 21.63 -7.94
CA ALA A 434 -7.47 22.38 -9.17
C ALA A 434 -7.72 21.54 -10.44
N ASN A 435 -7.45 20.23 -10.41
CA ASN A 435 -7.79 19.32 -11.51
C ASN A 435 -9.30 19.08 -11.59
N GLU A 436 -10.00 18.95 -10.46
CA GLU A 436 -11.46 18.77 -10.44
C GLU A 436 -12.20 19.98 -11.04
N CYS A 437 -11.64 21.18 -10.89
CA CYS A 437 -12.18 22.41 -11.49
C CYS A 437 -11.60 22.74 -12.88
N ASP A 438 -10.79 21.86 -13.49
CA ASP A 438 -10.11 22.06 -14.79
C ASP A 438 -9.27 23.37 -14.90
N ILE A 439 -8.70 23.83 -13.78
CA ILE A 439 -7.87 25.04 -13.70
C ILE A 439 -6.38 24.74 -13.44
N SER A 440 -6.02 23.47 -13.31
CA SER A 440 -4.66 23.05 -12.95
C SER A 440 -3.61 23.49 -13.96
N ALA A 441 -3.94 23.56 -15.26
CA ALA A 441 -3.03 24.05 -16.29
C ALA A 441 -2.60 25.52 -16.07
N LYS A 442 -3.50 26.36 -15.53
CA LYS A 442 -3.25 27.78 -15.25
C LYS A 442 -2.36 27.98 -14.02
N TYR A 443 -2.45 27.08 -13.03
CA TYR A 443 -1.69 27.16 -11.77
C TYR A 443 -0.59 26.10 -11.67
N LYS A 444 -0.31 25.36 -12.75
CA LYS A 444 0.68 24.27 -12.77
C LYS A 444 2.04 24.76 -12.30
N THR A 445 2.51 25.89 -12.83
CA THR A 445 3.80 26.49 -12.45
C THR A 445 3.82 26.90 -10.99
N PHE A 446 2.77 27.57 -10.50
CA PHE A 446 2.64 27.96 -9.10
C PHE A 446 2.66 26.75 -8.17
N LEU A 447 1.77 25.78 -8.41
CA LEU A 447 1.68 24.56 -7.61
C LEU A 447 2.95 23.72 -7.69
N THR A 448 3.70 23.75 -8.80
CA THR A 448 4.97 23.03 -8.94
C THR A 448 6.10 23.68 -8.14
N HIS A 449 6.07 24.99 -7.94
CA HIS A 449 7.09 25.76 -7.21
C HIS A 449 6.73 26.07 -5.75
N LEU A 450 5.50 25.78 -5.35
CA LEU A 450 5.06 25.62 -3.96
C LEU A 450 5.72 24.37 -3.37
#